data_AF-A0A9E5BRT8-F1
#
_entry.id   AF-A0A9E5BRT8-F1
#
_cell.length_a   1.000
_cell.length_b   1.000
_cell.length_c   1.000
_cell.angle_alpha   90.00
_cell.angle_beta   90.00
_cell.angle_gamma   90.00
#
_symmetry.space_group_name_H-M   'P 1'
#
loop_
_entity.id
_entity.type
_entity.pdbx_description
1 polymer ?
#
loop_
_entity_poly.entity_id
_entity_poly.type
_entity_poly.pdbx_seq_one_letter_code
_entity_poly.pdbx_strand_id
1 'polypeptide(L)' 'MLHVAGLEQIRAGGTADVYFGRTKQILEFRHRNPSVRAEFAAKSLPRDWPWAVLAGIEECAAILEGQGVSVRAMAEGTVF' A
#
# COMPACT_ATOMS: atom_id res chain seq x y z
N MET A 1 -16.89 -20.88 9.39
CA MET A 1 -16.67 -19.53 8.81
C MET A 1 -15.17 -19.28 8.83
N LEU A 2 -14.57 -18.78 7.76
CA LEU A 2 -13.12 -18.52 7.71
C LEU A 2 -12.83 -17.07 8.14
N HIS A 3 -11.76 -16.87 8.89
CA HIS A 3 -11.28 -15.54 9.30
C HIS A 3 -10.41 -14.92 8.20
N VAL A 4 -11.03 -14.52 7.09
CA VAL A 4 -10.35 -13.93 5.92
C VAL A 4 -11.03 -12.64 5.50
N ALA A 5 -10.25 -11.69 4.99
CA ALA A 5 -10.79 -10.46 4.41
C ALA A 5 -11.10 -10.67 2.92
N GLY A 6 -12.28 -10.24 2.50
CA GLY A 6 -12.64 -10.19 1.08
C GLY A 6 -12.02 -8.97 0.38
N LEU A 7 -12.01 -9.00 -0.96
CA LEU A 7 -11.46 -7.90 -1.77
C LEU A 7 -12.10 -6.54 -1.43
N GLU A 8 -13.43 -6.48 -1.29
CA GLU A 8 -14.13 -5.24 -0.94
C GLU A 8 -13.76 -4.73 0.46
N GLN A 9 -13.53 -5.63 1.42
CA GLN A 9 -13.08 -5.23 2.75
C GLN A 9 -11.67 -4.64 2.69
N ILE A 10 -10.78 -5.20 1.86
CA ILE A 10 -9.42 -4.68 1.64
C ILE A 10 -9.48 -3.31 0.95
N ARG A 11 -10.24 -3.19 -0.14
CA ARG A 11 -10.42 -1.93 -0.90
C ARG A 11 -11.03 -0.81 -0.06
N ALA A 12 -11.95 -1.14 0.85
CA ALA A 12 -12.53 -0.19 1.79
C ALA A 12 -11.58 0.22 2.93
N GLY A 13 -10.37 -0.37 3.01
CA GLY A 13 -9.41 -0.12 4.09
C GLY A 13 -9.74 -0.84 5.40
N GLY A 14 -10.64 -1.82 5.38
CA GLY A 14 -11.09 -2.57 6.56
C GLY A 14 -10.04 -3.51 7.16
N THR A 15 -8.87 -3.64 6.52
CA THR A 15 -7.70 -4.39 6.99
C THR A 15 -6.52 -3.48 7.36
N ALA A 16 -6.69 -2.16 7.30
CA ALA A 16 -5.64 -1.20 7.62
C ALA A 16 -5.48 -1.04 9.14
N ASP A 17 -4.28 -0.65 9.57
CA ASP A 17 -4.04 -0.29 10.96
C ASP A 17 -4.90 0.92 11.37
N VAL A 18 -5.49 0.85 12.56
CA VAL A 18 -6.46 1.86 13.05
C VAL A 18 -5.92 3.30 13.05
N TYR A 19 -4.59 3.48 13.16
CA TYR A 19 -4.00 4.82 13.15
C TYR A 19 -4.11 5.51 11.78
N PHE A 20 -4.22 4.78 10.67
CA PHE A 20 -4.47 5.39 9.36
C PHE A 20 -5.86 6.03 9.29
N GLY A 21 -6.89 5.33 9.76
CA GLY A 21 -8.25 5.87 9.84
C GLY A 21 -8.33 7.11 10.74
N ARG A 22 -7.68 7.07 11.91
CA ARG A 22 -7.58 8.22 12.83
C ARG A 22 -6.83 9.41 12.19
N THR A 23 -5.74 9.13 11.48
CA THR A 23 -4.96 10.17 10.77
C THR A 23 -5.79 10.84 9.68
N LYS A 24 -6.55 10.06 8.90
CA LYS A 24 -7.47 10.58 7.88
C LYS A 24 -8.50 11.53 8.50
N GLN A 25 -9.15 11.13 9.60
CA GLN A 25 -10.11 11.97 10.32
C GLN A 25 -9.50 13.30 10.79
N ILE A 26 -8.26 13.28 11.29
CA ILE A 26 -7.54 14.49 11.70
C ILE A 26 -7.27 15.41 10.49
N LEU A 27 -6.82 14.86 9.36
CA LEU A 27 -6.55 15.64 8.16
C LEU A 27 -7.82 16.28 7.59
N GLU A 28 -8.93 15.54 7.56
CA GLU A 28 -10.25 16.03 7.14
C GLU A 28 -10.75 17.15 8.06
N PHE A 29 -10.68 16.96 9.38
CA PHE A 29 -11.06 17.97 10.37
C PHE A 29 -10.21 19.25 10.25
N ARG A 30 -8.95 19.10 9.89
CA ARG A 30 -8.03 20.24 9.68
C ARG A 30 -8.12 20.84 8.29
N HIS A 31 -8.96 20.30 7.40
CA HIS A 31 -9.05 20.69 5.98
C HIS A 31 -7.68 20.67 5.26
N ARG A 32 -6.86 19.65 5.54
CA ARG A 32 -5.51 19.50 4.96
C ARG A 32 -5.47 18.35 3.97
N ASN A 33 -5.15 18.67 2.72
CA ASN A 33 -4.89 17.69 1.67
C ASN A 33 -3.61 18.06 0.89
N PRO A 34 -2.41 17.88 1.48
CA PRO A 34 -1.16 18.23 0.80
C PRO A 34 -0.83 17.22 -0.31
N SER A 35 -0.23 17.72 -1.40
CA SER A 35 0.42 16.83 -2.37
C SER A 35 1.65 16.20 -1.75
N VAL A 36 1.73 14.88 -1.78
CA VAL A 36 2.83 14.11 -1.17
C VAL A 36 3.39 13.08 -2.13
N ARG A 37 4.62 12.61 -1.84
CA ARG A 37 5.23 11.46 -2.49
C ARG A 37 5.59 10.44 -1.41
N ALA A 38 5.15 9.20 -1.60
CA ALA A 38 5.54 8.07 -0.76
C ALA A 38 6.43 7.13 -1.57
N GLU A 39 7.45 6.57 -0.93
CA GLU A 39 8.37 5.60 -1.52
C GLU A 39 8.43 4.37 -0.61
N PHE A 40 8.54 3.19 -1.23
CA PHE A 40 8.59 1.91 -0.55
C PHE A 40 9.94 1.28 -0.80
N ALA A 41 10.62 0.88 0.28
CA ALA A 41 11.92 0.23 0.23
C ALA A 41 11.99 -0.85 1.31
N ALA A 42 12.57 -2.00 0.98
CA ALA A 42 12.92 -3.00 1.96
C ALA A 42 14.16 -2.53 2.73
N LYS A 43 14.04 -2.36 4.06
CA LYS A 43 15.18 -1.97 4.91
C LYS A 43 16.19 -3.11 5.08
N SER A 44 15.70 -4.34 5.02
CA SER A 44 16.47 -5.57 5.07
C SER A 44 15.68 -6.66 4.35
N LEU A 45 16.38 -7.72 3.94
CA LEU A 45 15.79 -8.90 3.35
C LEU A 45 15.90 -10.09 4.31
N PRO A 46 15.03 -11.11 4.17
CA PRO A 46 15.12 -12.32 4.99
C PRO A 46 16.52 -12.92 4.93
N ARG A 47 17.03 -13.40 6.08
CA ARG A 47 18.37 -14.03 6.20
C ARG A 47 19.52 -13.17 5.67
N ASP A 48 19.37 -11.85 5.70
CA ASP A 48 20.33 -10.87 5.19
C ASP A 48 20.73 -11.12 3.73
N TRP A 49 19.78 -11.61 2.92
CA TRP A 49 20.02 -11.81 1.50
C TRP A 49 20.36 -10.49 0.80
N PRO A 50 21.25 -10.52 -0.20
CA PRO A 50 21.65 -9.32 -0.92
C PRO A 50 20.69 -8.94 -2.05
N TRP A 51 19.67 -9.76 -2.34
CA TRP A 51 18.69 -9.50 -3.39
C TRP A 51 17.34 -10.20 -3.11
N ALA A 52 16.27 -9.70 -3.73
CA ALA A 52 14.95 -10.33 -3.76
C ALA A 52 14.26 -10.13 -5.11
N VAL A 53 13.22 -10.91 -5.39
CA VAL A 53 12.35 -10.71 -6.57
C VAL A 53 11.16 -9.86 -6.16
N LEU A 54 10.92 -8.76 -6.87
CA LEU A 54 9.73 -7.94 -6.68
C LEU A 54 8.49 -8.68 -7.20
N ALA A 55 7.46 -8.81 -6.36
CA ALA A 55 6.18 -9.40 -6.71
C ALA A 55 5.03 -8.66 -6.02
N GLY A 56 3.80 -8.84 -6.51
CA GLY A 56 2.59 -8.26 -5.94
C GLY A 56 2.18 -6.91 -6.54
N ILE A 57 2.73 -6.54 -7.71
CA ILE A 57 2.44 -5.24 -8.33
C ILE A 57 1.02 -5.25 -8.92
N GLU A 58 0.59 -6.37 -9.49
CA GLU A 58 -0.78 -6.53 -10.01
C GLU A 58 -1.84 -6.27 -8.93
N GLU A 59 -1.72 -6.90 -7.75
CA GLU A 59 -2.69 -6.72 -6.66
C GLU A 59 -2.67 -5.29 -6.10
N CYS A 60 -1.48 -4.68 -5.99
CA CYS A 60 -1.37 -3.28 -5.58
C CYS A 60 -2.04 -2.35 -6.58
N ALA A 61 -1.85 -2.58 -7.88
CA ALA A 61 -2.49 -1.79 -8.93
C ALA A 61 -4.02 -1.93 -8.88
N ALA A 62 -4.54 -3.14 -8.66
CA ALA A 62 -5.97 -3.41 -8.54
C ALA A 62 -6.63 -2.72 -7.33
N ILE A 63 -5.88 -2.42 -6.26
CA ILE A 63 -6.37 -1.67 -5.09
C ILE A 63 -6.32 -0.15 -5.35
N LEU A 64 -5.28 0.33 -6.04
CA LEU A 64 -5.05 1.76 -6.29
C LEU A 64 -5.80 2.30 -7.52
N GLU A 65 -6.33 1.43 -8.36
CA GLU A 65 -7.14 1.81 -9.52
C GLU A 65 -8.30 2.76 -9.12
N GLY A 66 -8.41 3.88 -9.82
CA GLY A 66 -9.45 4.88 -9.57
C GLY A 66 -9.24 5.78 -8.34
N GLN A 67 -8.17 5.60 -7.54
CA GLN A 67 -7.93 6.37 -6.31
C GLN A 67 -7.34 7.79 -6.54
N GLY A 68 -7.17 8.22 -7.80
CA GLY A 68 -6.66 9.56 -8.12
C GLY A 68 -5.18 9.78 -7.76
N VAL A 69 -4.40 8.70 -7.67
CA VAL A 69 -2.96 8.74 -7.39
C VAL A 69 -2.16 8.30 -8.61
N SER A 70 -0.97 8.87 -8.78
CA SER A 70 0.00 8.39 -9.76
C SER A 70 0.96 7.39 -9.11
N VAL A 71 1.19 6.25 -9.75
CA VAL A 71 2.07 5.20 -9.25
C VAL A 71 3.19 4.95 -10.25
N ARG A 72 4.42 4.80 -9.75
CA ARG A 72 5.58 4.32 -10.52
C ARG A 72 6.16 3.14 -9.79
N ALA A 73 6.43 2.06 -10.51
CA ALA A 73 7.00 0.85 -9.96
C ALA A 73 8.04 0.28 -10.93
N MET A 74 8.93 -0.56 -10.41
CA MET A 74 9.73 -1.46 -11.23
C MET A 74 8.81 -2.53 -11.85
N ALA A 75 9.26 -3.18 -12.92
CA ALA A 75 8.50 -4.30 -13.47
C ALA A 75 8.43 -5.44 -12.46
N GLU A 76 7.27 -6.09 -12.34
CA GLU A 76 7.15 -7.31 -11.56
C GLU A 76 8.12 -8.39 -12.07
N GLY A 77 8.69 -9.16 -11.15
CA GLY A 77 9.77 -10.10 -11.45
C GLY A 77 11.18 -9.48 -11.48
N THR A 78 11.32 -8.16 -11.33
CA THR A 78 12.66 -7.54 -11.26
C THR A 78 13.39 -7.97 -9.99
N VAL A 79 14.67 -8.32 -10.12
CA VAL A 79 15.57 -8.54 -8.99
C VAL A 79 16.05 -7.19 -8.46
N PHE A 80 15.90 -6.95 -7.15
CA PHE A 80 16.30 -5.72 -6.47
C PHE A 80 17.10 -6.00 -5.20
#